data_AF-A0A0C2FEF4-F1
#
_entry.id   AF-A0A0C2FEF4-F1
#
_cell.length_a   1.000
_cell.length_b   1.000
_cell.length_c   1.000
_cell.angle_alpha   90.00
_cell.angle_beta   90.00
_cell.angle_gamma   90.00
#
_symmetry.space_group_name_H-M   'P 1'
#
loop_
_entity.id
_entity.type
_entity.pdbx_description
1 polymer ?
#
loop_
_entity_poly.entity_id
_entity_poly.type
_entity_poly.pdbx_seq_one_letter_code
_entity_poly.pdbx_strand_id
1 'polypeptide(L)'
;MSICARDEERQETWNRLKELFYEITLAAKKAWKDKNYPDRLAIYVSYAKLCKSYLDVADEESFKMCETMAKEAKFLGKGTLDDDQWKESNRSIDQIKKLIADALHERELMDDSE
;
A
#
# COMPACT_ATOMS: atom_id res chain seq x y z
N MET A 1 -6.25 17.78 24.93
CA MET A 1 -6.91 16.68 24.22
C MET A 1 -6.53 15.38 24.89
N SER A 2 -7.51 14.54 25.26
CA SER A 2 -7.25 13.22 25.84
C SER A 2 -6.55 12.32 24.81
N ILE A 3 -5.75 11.34 25.25
CA ILE A 3 -5.12 10.33 24.38
C ILE A 3 -6.21 9.60 23.56
N CYS A 4 -7.28 9.17 24.24
CA CYS A 4 -8.43 8.49 23.62
C CYS A 4 -9.05 9.29 22.45
N ALA A 5 -9.19 10.61 22.61
CA ALA A 5 -9.76 11.46 21.55
C ALA A 5 -8.83 11.60 20.33
N ARG A 6 -7.51 11.48 20.51
CA ARG A 6 -6.53 11.51 19.42
C ARG A 6 -6.50 10.19 18.67
N ASP A 7 -6.68 9.09 19.37
CA ASP A 7 -6.71 7.74 18.77
C ASP A 7 -7.99 7.54 17.96
N GLU A 8 -9.13 8.04 18.46
CA GLU A 8 -10.40 8.09 17.73
C GLU A 8 -10.29 8.92 16.44
N GLU A 9 -9.77 10.16 16.51
CA GLU A 9 -9.59 11.02 15.33
C GLU A 9 -8.66 10.38 14.28
N ARG A 10 -7.61 9.69 14.74
CA ARG A 10 -6.67 8.98 13.86
C ARG A 10 -7.34 7.79 13.18
N GLN A 11 -8.14 7.01 13.92
CA GLN A 11 -8.90 5.89 13.37
C GLN A 11 -9.93 6.37 12.33
N GLU A 12 -10.64 7.47 12.61
CA GLU A 12 -11.59 8.08 11.67
C GLU A 12 -10.87 8.58 10.40
N THR A 13 -9.72 9.23 10.57
CA THR A 13 -8.88 9.68 9.46
C THR A 13 -8.43 8.49 8.60
N TRP A 14 -7.98 7.41 9.23
CA TRP A 14 -7.60 6.18 8.53
C TRP A 14 -8.76 5.59 7.74
N ASN A 15 -9.94 5.48 8.35
CA ASN A 15 -11.14 4.99 7.67
C ASN A 15 -11.47 5.84 6.45
N ARG A 16 -11.39 7.17 6.55
CA ARG A 16 -11.63 8.06 5.42
C ARG A 16 -10.58 7.91 4.32
N LEU A 17 -9.32 7.72 4.68
CA LEU A 17 -8.25 7.47 3.71
C LEU A 17 -8.48 6.16 2.95
N LYS A 18 -8.96 5.10 3.61
CA LYS A 18 -9.31 3.83 2.95
C LYS A 18 -10.41 4.01 1.90
N GLU A 19 -11.47 4.77 2.21
CA GLU A 19 -12.55 5.05 1.26
C GLU A 19 -12.04 5.81 0.03
N LEU A 20 -11.23 6.85 0.24
CA LEU A 20 -10.62 7.60 -0.87
C LEU A 20 -9.73 6.69 -1.73
N PHE A 21 -8.94 5.84 -1.07
CA PHE A 21 -8.05 4.94 -1.76
C PHE A 21 -8.80 3.88 -2.56
N TYR A 22 -9.93 3.39 -2.04
CA TYR A 22 -10.81 2.48 -2.75
C TYR A 22 -11.27 3.07 -4.09
N GLU A 23 -11.81 4.29 -4.08
CA GLU A 23 -12.24 4.99 -5.30
C GLU A 23 -11.09 5.20 -6.29
N ILE A 24 -9.91 5.59 -5.80
CA ILE A 24 -8.70 5.73 -6.62
C ILE A 24 -8.35 4.39 -7.28
N THR A 25 -8.41 3.28 -6.54
CA THR A 25 -8.10 1.96 -7.11
C THR A 25 -9.13 1.52 -8.16
N LEU A 26 -10.41 1.88 -7.99
CA LEU A 26 -11.44 1.63 -8.99
C LEU A 26 -11.19 2.41 -10.27
N ALA A 27 -10.82 3.68 -10.16
CA ALA A 27 -10.45 4.51 -11.31
C ALA A 27 -9.20 3.96 -12.01
N ALA A 28 -8.17 3.61 -11.24
CA ALA A 28 -6.92 3.07 -11.75
C ALA A 28 -7.11 1.77 -12.55
N LYS A 29 -8.01 0.88 -12.11
CA LYS A 29 -8.36 -0.36 -12.82
C LYS A 29 -8.95 -0.12 -14.21
N LYS A 30 -9.60 1.03 -14.43
CA LYS A 30 -10.18 1.40 -15.74
C LYS A 30 -9.11 1.93 -16.70
N ALA A 31 -8.12 2.66 -16.19
CA ALA A 31 -7.03 3.23 -16.99
C ALA A 31 -5.91 2.22 -17.28
N TRP A 32 -5.49 1.47 -16.26
CA TRP A 32 -4.37 0.53 -16.33
C TRP A 32 -4.87 -0.88 -16.04
N LYS A 33 -5.21 -1.62 -17.10
CA LYS A 33 -5.84 -2.93 -17.00
C LYS A 33 -4.97 -3.95 -16.29
N ASP A 34 -3.69 -3.99 -16.64
CA ASP A 34 -2.73 -4.93 -16.05
C ASP A 34 -2.17 -4.38 -14.74
N LYS A 35 -1.91 -5.27 -13.79
CA LYS A 35 -1.46 -4.92 -12.44
C LYS A 35 0.00 -4.48 -12.42
N ASN A 36 0.76 -4.80 -13.46
CA ASN A 36 2.17 -4.47 -13.59
C ASN A 36 2.42 -3.06 -14.14
N TYR A 37 1.40 -2.28 -14.54
CA TYR A 37 1.62 -0.92 -15.00
C TYR A 37 2.24 -0.04 -13.90
N PRO A 38 3.30 0.74 -14.20
CA PRO A 38 3.99 1.58 -13.23
C PRO A 38 3.06 2.53 -12.47
N ASP A 39 2.19 3.24 -13.20
CA ASP A 39 1.26 4.22 -12.60
C ASP A 39 0.28 3.55 -11.63
N ARG A 40 -0.21 2.36 -12.00
CA ARG A 40 -1.08 1.58 -11.13
C ARG A 40 -0.35 1.11 -9.89
N LEU A 41 0.91 0.68 -10.02
CA LEU A 41 1.73 0.30 -8.87
C LEU A 41 2.09 1.50 -7.98
N ALA A 42 2.27 2.69 -8.54
CA ALA A 42 2.58 3.91 -7.78
C ALA A 42 1.47 4.28 -6.78
N ILE A 43 0.21 3.97 -7.12
CA ILE A 43 -0.93 4.08 -6.21
C ILE A 43 -0.70 3.20 -4.98
N TYR A 44 -0.33 1.92 -5.16
CA TYR A 44 -0.05 0.99 -4.07
C TYR A 44 1.24 1.30 -3.30
N VAL A 45 2.26 1.88 -3.96
CA VAL A 45 3.43 2.45 -3.25
C VAL A 45 2.97 3.54 -2.29
N SER A 46 2.06 4.42 -2.72
CA SER A 46 1.52 5.48 -1.88
C SER A 46 0.68 4.93 -0.74
N TYR A 47 -0.09 3.88 -0.98
CA TYR A 47 -0.84 3.19 0.07
C TYR A 47 0.06 2.56 1.11
N ALA A 48 1.11 1.85 0.68
CA ALA A 48 2.06 1.22 1.61
C ALA A 48 2.73 2.27 2.53
N LYS A 49 3.04 3.47 2.00
CA LYS A 49 3.54 4.59 2.82
C LYS A 49 2.49 5.07 3.83
N LEU A 50 1.22 5.12 3.45
CA LEU A 50 0.12 5.48 4.34
C LEU A 50 -0.07 4.43 5.44
N CYS A 51 -0.08 3.14 5.10
CA CYS A 51 -0.14 2.06 6.10
C CYS A 51 0.99 2.19 7.12
N LYS A 52 2.22 2.49 6.65
CA LYS A 52 3.36 2.74 7.55
C LYS A 52 3.19 4.00 8.41
N SER A 53 2.56 5.05 7.89
CA SER A 53 2.38 6.31 8.62
C SER A 53 1.26 6.24 9.67
N TYR A 54 0.32 5.31 9.50
CA TYR A 54 -0.83 5.04 10.37
C TYR A 54 -0.71 3.65 11.01
N LEU A 55 0.52 3.23 11.36
CA LEU A 55 0.84 1.85 11.72
C LEU A 55 0.00 1.30 12.89
N ASP A 56 -0.37 2.17 13.82
CA ASP A 56 -1.18 1.92 15.01
C ASP A 56 -2.66 1.62 14.70
N VAL A 57 -3.18 2.13 13.59
CA VAL A 57 -4.59 1.95 13.19
C VAL A 57 -4.77 1.22 11.86
N ALA A 58 -3.68 1.00 11.12
CA ALA A 58 -3.68 0.32 9.84
C ALA A 58 -4.00 -1.17 10.03
N ASP A 59 -5.09 -1.62 9.40
CA ASP A 59 -5.54 -3.00 9.48
C ASP A 59 -4.70 -3.95 8.63
N GLU A 60 -4.67 -5.23 9.01
CA GLU A 60 -3.97 -6.30 8.29
C GLU A 60 -4.41 -6.41 6.83
N GLU A 61 -5.68 -6.15 6.54
CA GLU A 61 -6.23 -6.18 5.17
C GLU A 61 -5.53 -5.16 4.27
N SER A 62 -5.21 -3.98 4.78
CA SER A 62 -4.51 -2.93 4.03
C SER A 62 -3.07 -3.31 3.67
N PHE A 63 -2.36 -3.97 4.59
CA PHE A 63 -1.03 -4.53 4.29
C PHE A 63 -1.13 -5.64 3.25
N LYS A 64 -2.06 -6.58 3.45
CA LYS A 64 -2.29 -7.71 2.53
C LYS A 64 -2.68 -7.26 1.13
N MET A 65 -3.40 -6.15 1.00
CA MET A 65 -3.77 -5.58 -0.30
C MET A 65 -2.52 -5.13 -1.08
N CYS A 66 -1.58 -4.46 -0.40
CA CYS A 66 -0.31 -4.05 -0.98
C CYS A 66 0.55 -5.25 -1.39
N GLU A 67 0.69 -6.23 -0.51
CA GLU A 67 1.44 -7.46 -0.81
C GLU A 67 0.87 -8.23 -1.99
N THR A 68 -0.46 -8.40 -2.01
CA THR A 68 -1.17 -9.10 -3.08
C THR A 68 -0.92 -8.40 -4.41
N MET A 69 -1.05 -7.07 -4.47
CA MET A 69 -0.76 -6.31 -5.69
C MET A 69 0.68 -6.52 -6.17
N ALA A 70 1.66 -6.40 -5.28
CA ALA A 70 3.07 -6.58 -5.63
C ALA A 70 3.38 -8.01 -6.12
N LYS A 71 2.74 -9.02 -5.50
CA LYS A 71 2.88 -10.44 -5.88
C LYS A 71 2.25 -10.69 -7.26
N GLU A 72 1.04 -10.22 -7.49
CA GLU A 72 0.33 -10.39 -8.75
C GLU A 72 1.00 -9.64 -9.90
N ALA A 73 1.47 -8.40 -9.66
CA ALA A 73 2.21 -7.64 -10.65
C ALA A 73 3.54 -8.32 -11.02
N LYS A 74 4.27 -8.85 -10.03
CA LYS A 74 5.48 -9.65 -10.29
C LYS A 74 5.18 -10.90 -11.11
N PHE A 75 4.07 -11.57 -10.82
CA PHE A 75 3.66 -12.77 -11.54
C PHE A 75 3.31 -12.49 -13.01
N LEU A 76 2.68 -11.36 -13.32
CA LEU A 76 2.41 -10.94 -14.70
C LEU A 76 3.68 -10.75 -15.54
N GLY A 77 4.80 -10.41 -14.90
CA GLY A 77 6.07 -10.16 -15.59
C GLY A 77 6.03 -8.92 -16.48
N LYS A 78 6.86 -8.88 -17.52
CA LYS A 78 6.97 -7.71 -18.41
C LYS A 78 5.72 -7.48 -19.25
N GLY A 79 5.12 -8.55 -19.80
CA GLY A 79 3.92 -8.45 -20.64
C GLY A 79 4.10 -7.49 -21.83
N THR A 80 3.23 -6.48 -21.91
CA THR A 80 3.20 -5.46 -22.97
C THR A 80 4.00 -4.19 -22.64
N LEU A 81 4.63 -4.12 -21.46
CA LEU A 81 5.41 -2.98 -21.04
C LEU A 81 6.70 -2.84 -21.84
N ASP A 82 7.11 -1.61 -22.11
CA ASP A 82 8.46 -1.34 -22.61
C ASP A 82 9.52 -1.56 -21.52
N ASP A 83 10.81 -1.42 -21.88
CA ASP A 83 11.91 -1.67 -20.93
C ASP A 83 11.96 -0.67 -19.77
N ASP A 84 11.63 0.60 -20.02
CA ASP A 84 11.66 1.64 -18.99
C ASP A 84 10.48 1.48 -18.02
N GLN A 85 9.29 1.24 -18.56
CA GLN A 85 8.10 0.88 -17.80
C GLN A 85 8.37 -0.37 -16.98
N TRP A 86 8.93 -1.43 -17.57
CA TRP A 86 9.20 -2.66 -16.84
C TRP A 86 10.20 -2.45 -15.70
N LYS A 87 11.26 -1.66 -15.93
CA LYS A 87 12.21 -1.28 -14.88
C LYS A 87 11.54 -0.48 -13.77
N GLU A 88 10.64 0.43 -14.10
CA GLU A 88 9.86 1.17 -13.11
C GLU A 88 8.90 0.29 -12.32
N SER A 89 8.18 -0.61 -12.99
CA SER A 89 7.30 -1.58 -12.34
C SER A 89 8.03 -2.43 -11.30
N ASN A 90 9.23 -2.94 -11.64
CA ASN A 90 10.04 -3.70 -10.68
C ASN A 90 10.47 -2.85 -9.48
N ARG A 91 10.89 -1.60 -9.71
CA ARG A 91 11.22 -0.66 -8.61
C ARG A 91 10.02 -0.44 -7.70
N SER A 92 8.83 -0.23 -8.25
CA SER A 92 7.60 -0.05 -7.46
C SER A 92 7.21 -1.31 -6.70
N ILE A 93 7.31 -2.49 -7.31
CA ILE A 93 7.06 -3.79 -6.65
C ILE A 93 7.99 -3.99 -5.45
N ASP A 94 9.29 -3.74 -5.64
CA ASP A 94 10.29 -3.91 -4.58
C ASP A 94 10.10 -2.87 -3.48
N GLN A 95 9.73 -1.64 -3.84
CA GLN A 95 9.41 -0.60 -2.88
C GLN A 95 8.17 -0.94 -2.03
N ILE A 96 7.10 -1.47 -2.64
CA ILE A 96 5.92 -1.93 -1.89
C ILE A 96 6.33 -2.99 -0.88
N LYS A 97 7.05 -4.03 -1.31
CA LYS A 97 7.49 -5.12 -0.42
C LYS A 97 8.33 -4.61 0.75
N LYS A 98 9.28 -3.72 0.47
CA LYS A 98 10.11 -3.12 1.51
C LYS A 98 9.28 -2.34 2.51
N LEU A 99 8.40 -1.45 2.04
CA LEU A 99 7.56 -0.63 2.92
C LEU A 99 6.66 -1.48 3.83
N ILE A 100 6.09 -2.56 3.29
CA ILE A 100 5.23 -3.45 4.07
C ILE A 100 6.05 -4.27 5.07
N ALA A 101 7.19 -4.83 4.66
CA ALA A 101 8.07 -5.58 5.57
C ALA A 101 8.59 -4.69 6.72
N ASP A 102 9.05 -3.47 6.40
CA ASP A 102 9.51 -2.50 7.39
C ASP A 102 8.36 -2.14 8.37
N ALA A 103 7.15 -1.91 7.85
CA ALA A 103 6.00 -1.56 8.66
C ALA A 103 5.56 -2.71 9.59
N LEU A 104 5.48 -3.94 9.09
CA LEU A 104 5.11 -5.09 9.91
C LEU A 104 6.13 -5.33 11.02
N HIS A 105 7.43 -5.20 10.71
CA HIS A 105 8.48 -5.30 11.72
C HIS A 105 8.40 -4.19 12.78
N GLU A 106 8.17 -2.94 12.37
CA GLU A 106 7.97 -1.82 13.29
C GLU A 106 6.75 -2.04 14.20
N ARG A 107 5.69 -2.68 13.69
CA ARG A 107 4.47 -2.98 14.45
C ARG A 107 4.71 -4.07 15.49
N GLU A 108 5.44 -5.13 15.12
CA GLU A 108 5.85 -6.18 16.07
C GLU A 108 6.65 -5.59 17.24
N LEU A 109 7.55 -4.65 16.96
CA LEU A 109 8.33 -3.97 18.01
C LEU A 109 7.48 -3.08 18.93
N MET A 110 6.36 -2.53 18.43
CA MET A 110 5.40 -1.77 19.23
C MET A 110 4.62 -2.69 20.15
N ASP A 111 4.10 -3.80 19.63
CA ASP A 111 3.34 -4.79 20.40
C ASP A 111 4.19 -5.46 21.50
N ASP A 112 5.48 -5.68 21.24
CA ASP A 112 6.43 -6.23 22.23
C ASP A 112 6.81 -5.22 23.34
N SER A 113 6.49 -3.94 23.17
CA SER A 113 6.85 -2.85 24.09
C SER A 113 5.70 -2.44 25.04
N GLU A 114 4.50 -3.01 24.88
CA GLU A 114 3.32 -2.83 25.74
C GLU A 114 3.18 -3.91 26.83
#